data_AF-A0A7T7AK94-F1
#
_entry.id   AF-A0A7T7AK94-F1
#
_cell.length_a   1.000
_cell.length_b   1.000
_cell.length_c   1.000
_cell.angle_alpha   90.00
_cell.angle_beta   90.00
_cell.angle_gamma   90.00
#
_symmetry.space_group_name_H-M   'P 1'
#
loop_
_entity.id
_entity.type
_entity.pdbx_description
1 polymer ?
#
loop_
_entity_poly.entity_id
_entity_poly.type
_entity_poly.pdbx_seq_one_letter_code
_entity_poly.pdbx_strand_id
1 'polypeptide(L)'
;MRTSGSSGAMTLLTEHDPADGRELRSLRLEATGDGKSVLLIEIDERKPGIHREVRYEITPAELVAAIRSHGAELPGENHGAASLARTPS
;
A
#
# COMPACT_ATOMS: atom_id res chain seq x y z
N MET A 1 5.48 -7.14 -23.27
CA MET A 1 5.86 -7.23 -21.84
C MET A 1 4.98 -8.28 -21.20
N ARG A 2 5.53 -9.31 -20.54
CA ARG A 2 4.73 -10.26 -19.74
C ARG A 2 4.84 -9.82 -18.29
N THR A 3 3.73 -9.42 -17.70
CA THR A 3 3.60 -9.12 -16.27
C THR A 3 3.04 -10.38 -15.61
N SER A 4 3.78 -11.00 -14.69
CA SER A 4 3.20 -11.97 -13.76
C SER A 4 2.63 -11.19 -12.58
N GLY A 5 1.33 -11.33 -12.30
CA GLY A 5 0.77 -10.79 -11.07
C GLY A 5 1.44 -11.47 -9.86
N SER A 6 1.91 -10.70 -8.88
CA SER A 6 2.25 -11.28 -7.57
C SER A 6 0.96 -11.39 -6.77
N SER A 7 0.64 -12.58 -6.25
CA SER A 7 -0.42 -12.71 -5.26
C SER A 7 0.16 -12.44 -3.88
N GLY A 8 -0.55 -11.64 -3.08
CA GLY A 8 -0.12 -11.32 -1.73
C GLY A 8 -1.08 -10.34 -1.07
N ALA A 9 -1.25 -10.52 0.24
CA ALA A 9 -1.95 -9.59 1.10
C ALA A 9 -0.94 -9.05 2.13
N MET A 10 -0.93 -7.73 2.32
CA MET A 10 -0.14 -7.07 3.35
C MET A 10 -1.08 -6.39 4.34
N THR A 11 -0.98 -6.73 5.62
CA THR A 11 -1.64 -5.96 6.68
C THR A 11 -0.85 -4.68 6.90
N LEU A 12 -1.50 -3.53 6.65
CA LEU A 12 -0.92 -2.21 6.86
C LEU A 12 -1.15 -1.70 8.28
N LEU A 13 -2.29 -2.03 8.86
CA LEU A 13 -2.70 -1.60 10.19
C LEU A 13 -3.64 -2.63 10.80
N THR A 14 -3.46 -2.89 12.10
CA THR A 14 -4.44 -3.55 12.96
C THR A 14 -4.57 -2.72 14.23
N GLU A 15 -5.77 -2.25 14.51
CA GLU A 15 -6.14 -1.55 15.74
C GLU A 15 -6.82 -2.54 16.69
N HIS A 16 -6.40 -2.54 17.95
CA HIS A 16 -6.96 -3.40 18.98
C HIS A 16 -7.60 -2.56 20.09
N ASP A 17 -8.65 -3.09 20.71
CA ASP A 17 -9.29 -2.52 21.87
C ASP A 17 -8.33 -2.57 23.06
N PRO A 18 -8.08 -1.46 23.77
CA PRO A 18 -7.17 -1.45 24.90
C PRO A 18 -7.67 -2.23 26.11
N ALA A 19 -8.98 -2.50 26.22
CA ALA A 19 -9.56 -3.18 27.37
C ALA A 19 -9.41 -4.71 27.31
N ASP A 20 -9.63 -5.31 26.14
CA ASP A 20 -9.66 -6.76 25.96
C ASP A 20 -8.77 -7.29 24.82
N GLY A 21 -8.10 -6.40 24.07
CA GLY A 21 -7.22 -6.76 22.97
C GLY A 21 -7.96 -7.21 21.71
N ARG A 22 -9.28 -7.08 21.64
CA ARG A 22 -10.07 -7.44 20.45
C ARG A 22 -9.68 -6.57 19.26
N GLU A 23 -9.58 -7.15 18.07
CA GLU A 23 -9.41 -6.36 16.83
C GLU A 23 -10.63 -5.45 16.61
N LEU A 24 -10.37 -4.16 16.40
CA LEU A 24 -11.38 -3.13 16.14
C LEU A 24 -11.39 -2.71 14.68
N ARG A 25 -10.23 -2.70 14.03
CA ARG A 25 -10.08 -2.28 12.64
C ARG A 25 -8.84 -2.89 12.03
N SER A 26 -8.93 -3.28 10.76
CA SER A 26 -7.75 -3.60 9.96
C SER A 26 -7.79 -2.94 8.59
N LEU A 27 -6.59 -2.63 8.09
CA LEU A 27 -6.34 -2.16 6.74
C LEU A 27 -5.40 -3.15 6.05
N ARG A 28 -5.83 -3.69 4.91
CA ARG A 28 -5.08 -4.67 4.11
C ARG A 28 -4.92 -4.18 2.69
N LEU A 29 -3.73 -4.38 2.13
CA LEU A 29 -3.44 -4.13 0.72
C LEU A 29 -3.30 -5.47 0.00
N GLU A 30 -4.08 -5.69 -1.05
CA GLU A 30 -4.10 -6.96 -1.79
C GLU A 30 -3.96 -6.72 -3.29
N ALA A 31 -3.10 -7.49 -3.96
CA ALA A 31 -3.03 -7.47 -5.41
C ALA A 31 -4.15 -8.33 -6.02
N THR A 32 -4.77 -7.87 -7.10
CA THR A 32 -5.75 -8.70 -7.82
C THR A 32 -5.07 -9.86 -8.56
N GLY A 33 -5.79 -10.97 -8.74
CA GLY A 33 -5.26 -12.16 -9.40
C GLY A 33 -4.83 -11.94 -10.85
N ASP A 34 -5.39 -10.93 -11.54
CA ASP A 34 -4.99 -10.53 -12.89
C ASP A 34 -3.86 -9.49 -12.93
N GLY A 35 -3.43 -9.00 -11.75
CA GLY A 35 -2.34 -8.03 -11.58
C GLY A 35 -2.64 -6.62 -12.11
N LYS A 36 -3.89 -6.32 -12.47
CA LYS A 36 -4.25 -5.01 -13.05
C LYS A 36 -4.53 -3.95 -11.99
N SER A 37 -4.90 -4.36 -10.79
CA SER A 37 -5.26 -3.47 -9.70
C SER A 37 -4.77 -3.96 -8.35
N VAL A 38 -4.83 -3.05 -7.39
CA VAL A 38 -4.58 -3.27 -5.98
C VAL A 38 -5.82 -2.83 -5.23
N LEU A 39 -6.23 -3.64 -4.24
CA LEU A 39 -7.34 -3.37 -3.35
C LEU A 39 -6.81 -2.90 -2.00
N LEU A 40 -7.28 -1.75 -1.52
CA LEU A 40 -7.22 -1.39 -0.10
C LEU A 40 -8.54 -1.84 0.54
N ILE A 41 -8.44 -2.81 1.45
CA ILE A 41 -9.57 -3.37 2.18
C ILE A 41 -9.54 -2.81 3.59
N GLU A 42 -10.60 -2.11 3.98
CA GLU A 42 -10.84 -1.63 5.33
C GLU A 42 -11.93 -2.46 5.99
N ILE A 43 -11.61 -3.06 7.13
CA ILE A 43 -12.55 -3.77 7.99
C ILE A 43 -12.67 -2.96 9.28
N ASP A 44 -13.90 -2.58 9.67
CA ASP A 44 -14.22 -1.91 10.93
C ASP A 44 -15.22 -2.75 11.73
N GLU A 45 -14.82 -3.13 12.93
CA GLU A 45 -15.58 -3.91 13.92
C GLU A 45 -15.73 -3.18 15.26
N ARG A 46 -15.56 -1.85 15.27
CA ARG A 46 -15.65 -1.04 16.50
C ARG A 46 -17.01 -1.14 17.16
N LYS A 47 -18.08 -1.23 16.35
CA LYS A 47 -19.42 -1.42 16.87
C LYS A 47 -19.67 -2.91 17.10
N PRO A 48 -19.96 -3.35 18.35
CA PRO A 48 -20.20 -4.76 18.66
C PRO A 48 -21.29 -5.37 17.76
N GLY A 49 -20.98 -6.53 17.18
CA GLY A 49 -21.89 -7.25 16.28
C GLY A 49 -22.04 -6.65 14.88
N ILE A 50 -21.28 -5.60 14.53
CA ILE A 50 -21.25 -5.04 13.18
C ILE A 50 -19.88 -5.26 12.57
N HIS A 51 -19.86 -5.98 11.45
CA HIS A 51 -18.71 -6.10 10.56
C HIS A 51 -18.95 -5.20 9.35
N ARG A 52 -18.15 -4.13 9.23
CA ARG A 52 -18.20 -3.23 8.08
C ARG A 52 -16.94 -3.41 7.25
N GLU A 53 -17.11 -3.90 6.03
CA GLU A 53 -16.03 -4.02 5.07
C GLU A 53 -16.22 -3.04 3.91
N VAL A 54 -15.16 -2.30 3.57
CA VAL A 54 -15.11 -1.43 2.40
C VAL A 54 -13.87 -1.77 1.58
N ARG A 55 -14.03 -1.88 0.26
CA ARG A 55 -12.94 -2.18 -0.67
C ARG A 55 -12.77 -1.01 -1.63
N TYR A 56 -11.56 -0.49 -1.73
CA TYR A 56 -11.16 0.55 -2.66
C TYR A 56 -10.21 -0.03 -3.69
N GLU A 57 -10.45 0.22 -4.97
CA GLU A 57 -9.63 -0.27 -6.07
C GLU A 57 -8.83 0.87 -6.69
N ILE A 58 -7.56 0.60 -6.99
CA ILE A 58 -6.65 1.53 -7.66
C ILE A 58 -5.69 0.75 -8.57
N THR A 59 -5.23 1.35 -9.66
CA THR A 59 -4.17 0.72 -10.46
C THR A 59 -2.80 0.83 -9.76
N PRO A 60 -1.84 -0.08 -10.05
CA PRO A 60 -0.48 0.07 -9.53
C PRO A 60 0.19 1.40 -9.89
N ALA A 61 -0.08 1.92 -11.08
CA ALA A 61 0.49 3.19 -11.54
C ALA A 61 -0.04 4.38 -10.72
N GLU A 62 -1.34 4.41 -10.45
CA GLU A 62 -1.97 5.45 -9.62
C GLU A 62 -1.52 5.34 -8.16
N LEU A 63 -1.38 4.13 -7.61
CA LEU A 63 -0.84 3.93 -6.27
C LEU A 63 0.59 4.48 -6.15
N VAL A 64 1.47 4.17 -7.11
CA VAL A 64 2.83 4.70 -7.16
C VAL A 64 2.82 6.23 -7.30
N ALA A 65 1.95 6.78 -8.14
CA ALA A 65 1.83 8.22 -8.31
C ALA A 65 1.38 8.91 -7.00
N ALA A 66 0.42 8.33 -6.27
CA ALA A 66 -0.02 8.82 -4.98
C ALA A 66 1.12 8.78 -3.95
N ILE A 67 1.87 7.68 -3.86
CA ILE A 67 3.03 7.57 -2.95
C ILE A 67 4.11 8.59 -3.31
N ARG A 68 4.40 8.80 -4.59
CA ARG A 68 5.39 9.82 -5.01
C ARG A 68 4.94 11.25 -4.72
N SER A 69 3.64 11.50 -4.76
CA SER A 69 3.07 12.84 -4.53
C SER A 69 2.95 13.18 -3.04
N HIS A 70 2.80 12.18 -2.17
CA HIS A 70 2.49 12.37 -0.75
C HIS A 70 3.49 11.75 0.23
N GLY A 71 4.33 10.83 -0.24
CA GLY A 71 5.37 10.19 0.55
C GLY A 71 6.68 10.97 0.58
N ALA A 72 7.64 10.46 1.34
CA ALA A 72 9.01 10.95 1.37
C ALA A 72 9.95 9.84 0.92
N GLU A 73 10.96 10.19 0.13
CA GLU A 73 12.08 9.29 -0.15
C GLU A 73 12.83 8.99 1.15
N LEU A 74 13.23 7.74 1.37
CA LEU A 74 13.97 7.38 2.58
C LEU A 74 15.43 7.84 2.45
N PRO A 75 16.08 8.26 3.55
CA PRO A 75 17.48 8.64 3.53
C PRO A 75 18.36 7.52 2.95
N GLY A 76 19.23 7.86 2.00
CA GLY A 76 20.12 6.90 1.34
C GLY A 76 19.59 6.28 0.05
N GLU A 77 18.33 6.53 -0.31
CA GLU A 77 17.74 6.07 -1.59
C GLU A 77 17.93 7.06 -2.74
N ASN A 78 18.89 7.99 -2.60
CA ASN A 78 19.31 8.92 -3.65
C ASN A 78 19.76 8.12 -4.89
N HIS A 79 18.84 7.86 -5.81
CA HIS A 79 19.14 7.61 -7.21
C HIS A 79 19.50 8.95 -7.88
N GLY A 80 20.37 9.73 -7.22
CA GLY A 80 20.90 10.98 -7.72
C GLY A 80 21.92 10.67 -8.80
N ALA A 81 21.53 10.80 -10.06
CA ALA A 81 22.00 11.84 -10.98
C ALA A 81 23.40 12.46 -10.72
N ALA A 82 24.38 11.68 -10.26
CA ALA A 82 25.76 12.06 -10.02
C ALA A 82 26.70 11.11 -10.78
N SER A 83 26.42 10.85 -12.06
CA SER A 83 27.39 10.25 -12.98
C SER A 83 27.15 10.67 -14.43
N LEU A 84 26.66 11.89 -14.65
CA LEU A 84 26.62 12.51 -15.98
C LEU A 84 27.12 13.97 -15.95
N ALA A 85 28.05 14.28 -15.04
CA ALA A 85 29.01 15.34 -15.33
C ALA A 85 30.05 14.73 -16.30
N ARG A 86 29.68 14.71 -17.58
CA ARG A 86 30.67 14.68 -18.68
C ARG A 86 31.63 15.82 -18.42
N THR A 87 32.89 15.53 -18.15
CA THR A 87 33.98 16.49 -18.32
C THR A 87 34.27 16.54 -19.83
N PRO A 88 34.07 17.67 -20.52
CA PRO A 88 34.63 17.85 -21.85
C PRO A 88 36.08 18.34 -21.71
N SER A 89 36.96 17.67 -22.48
CA SER A 89 38.34 18.00 -22.87
C SER A 89 39.40 18.07 -21.77
#